data_AF-A0A8J4MIR1-F1
#
_entry.id   AF-A0A8J4MIR1-F1
#
_cell.length_a   1.000
_cell.length_b   1.000
_cell.length_c   1.000
_cell.angle_alpha   90.00
_cell.angle_beta   90.00
_cell.angle_gamma   90.00
#
_symmetry.space_group_name_H-M   'P 1'
#
loop_
_entity.id
_entity.type
_entity.pdbx_description
1 polymer ?
#
loop_
_entity_poly.entity_id
_entity_poly.type
_entity_poly.pdbx_seq_one_letter_code
_entity_poly.pdbx_strand_id
1 'polypeptide(L)'
;ALEVPDFKNALKQFQKLVEKTVTQKTKERLGLYIEDDDEMIDYDKFYTTTQTLFGPEVKDHNVKAFFRKISNNLDTRTEWCEIFGYFIGESDALSSQLKEENMVFLVSEKQQITHAVVKRQDVIKGIVKVPHLDFTVTSSQKGVLTIFNNQVIQTQTNFFIILLGSIYGNQDTAWITGCDFLPRLKCVVAVTERTVIVWDYKSKGSQNNCFTIRPMENGLLCVCTVTMSDYLAKDNILMGDDKGYVHLLTVTSDHFGLKQCKGKKESQLQVLDSKTFNTVKRKLHDDWVVKVKYISDLNCFGSCSSDSIHSFVLDDIKRLEDNLPVKEFSVPRGVNAFTYCGKAKVIVTGG
;
A
#
# COMPACT_ATOMS: atom_id res chain seq x y z
N ALA A 1 36.07 -19.50 -3.70
CA ALA A 1 34.71 -19.19 -3.23
C ALA A 1 34.87 -18.54 -1.88
N LEU A 2 34.61 -17.23 -1.78
CA LEU A 2 34.64 -16.52 -0.50
C LEU A 2 33.43 -16.99 0.30
N GLU A 3 33.67 -17.57 1.48
CA GLU A 3 32.62 -17.93 2.43
C GLU A 3 31.82 -16.68 2.75
N VAL A 4 30.58 -16.62 2.26
CA VAL A 4 29.63 -15.60 2.69
C VAL A 4 29.35 -15.88 4.17
N PRO A 5 29.69 -14.97 5.10
CA PRO A 5 29.38 -15.17 6.51
C PRO A 5 27.88 -15.40 6.64
N ASP A 6 27.47 -16.41 7.42
CA ASP A 6 26.06 -16.61 7.74
C ASP A 6 25.54 -15.32 8.41
N PHE A 7 24.76 -14.54 7.66
CA PHE A 7 24.25 -13.23 8.08
C PHE A 7 23.52 -13.33 9.42
N LYS A 8 22.85 -14.46 9.68
CA LYS A 8 22.18 -14.73 10.95
C LYS A 8 23.16 -14.82 12.12
N ASN A 9 24.34 -15.38 11.88
CA ASN A 9 25.42 -15.46 12.87
C ASN A 9 26.08 -14.09 13.06
N ALA A 10 26.33 -13.35 11.98
CA ALA A 10 26.86 -11.98 12.05
C ALA A 10 25.95 -11.06 12.86
N LEU A 11 24.63 -11.15 12.65
CA LEU A 11 23.64 -10.39 13.41
C LEU A 11 23.67 -10.72 14.91
N LYS A 12 23.79 -12.01 15.27
CA LYS A 12 23.90 -12.44 16.68
C LYS A 12 25.17 -11.91 17.34
N GLN A 13 26.28 -11.89 16.61
CA GLN A 13 27.56 -11.36 17.11
C GLN A 13 27.49 -9.83 17.26
N PHE A 14 26.86 -9.15 16.31
CA PHE A 14 26.63 -7.72 16.39
C PHE A 14 25.72 -7.33 17.57
N GLN A 15 24.67 -8.11 17.82
CA GLN A 15 23.79 -7.89 18.97
C GLN A 15 24.57 -7.95 20.29
N LYS A 16 25.43 -8.96 20.45
CA LYS A 16 26.31 -9.08 21.63
C LYS A 16 27.27 -7.89 21.75
N LEU A 17 27.80 -7.40 20.63
CA LEU A 17 28.67 -6.21 20.61
C LEU A 17 27.93 -4.99 21.14
N VAL A 18 26.72 -4.73 20.65
CA VAL A 18 25.89 -3.59 21.09
C VAL A 18 25.52 -3.71 22.57
N GLU A 19 25.10 -4.89 23.04
CA GLU A 19 24.79 -5.14 24.44
C GLU A 19 26.00 -4.86 25.37
N LYS A 20 27.20 -5.28 24.95
CA LYS A 20 28.45 -4.99 25.68
C LYS A 20 28.74 -3.49 25.70
N THR A 21 28.68 -2.81 24.55
CA THR A 21 28.94 -1.36 24.47
C THR A 21 27.97 -0.55 25.32
N VAL A 22 26.67 -0.88 25.28
CA VAL A 22 25.65 -0.23 26.11
C VAL A 22 25.96 -0.45 27.59
N THR A 23 26.22 -1.69 28.01
CA THR A 23 26.55 -2.03 29.40
C THR A 23 27.79 -1.28 29.90
N GLN A 24 28.83 -1.20 29.07
CA GLN A 24 30.04 -0.43 29.36
C GLN A 24 29.72 1.06 29.54
N LYS A 25 28.99 1.68 28.60
CA LYS A 25 28.64 3.10 28.67
C LYS A 25 27.73 3.43 29.85
N THR A 26 26.86 2.49 30.25
CA THR A 26 26.07 2.61 31.49
C THR A 26 26.96 2.61 32.73
N LYS A 27 27.93 1.68 32.83
CA LYS A 27 28.87 1.62 33.95
C LYS A 27 29.75 2.87 34.04
N GLU A 28 30.28 3.34 32.91
CA GLU A 28 31.05 4.59 32.81
C GLU A 28 30.24 5.80 33.34
N ARG A 29 28.95 5.90 32.98
CA ARG A 29 28.07 6.97 33.51
C ARG A 29 27.79 6.87 35.00
N LEU A 30 27.73 5.66 35.54
CA LEU A 30 27.53 5.42 36.97
C LEU A 30 28.81 5.62 37.79
N GLY A 31 29.92 6.02 37.17
CA GLY A 31 31.22 6.21 37.82
C GLY A 31 31.85 4.90 38.30
N LEU A 32 31.41 3.76 37.77
CA LEU A 32 31.96 2.45 38.07
C LEU A 32 33.16 2.19 37.17
N TYR A 33 34.32 1.93 37.78
CA TYR A 33 35.55 1.60 37.06
C TYR A 33 35.42 0.24 36.36
N ILE A 34 35.91 0.14 35.14
CA ILE A 34 35.96 -1.10 34.36
C ILE A 34 37.43 -1.55 34.43
N GLU A 35 37.69 -2.67 35.10
CA GLU A 35 39.04 -3.08 35.51
C GLU A 35 39.91 -3.67 34.38
N ASP A 36 39.37 -3.92 33.19
CA ASP A 36 40.11 -4.55 32.08
C ASP A 36 40.17 -3.65 30.83
N ASP A 37 41.34 -3.06 30.56
CA ASP A 37 41.63 -2.24 29.38
C ASP A 37 41.44 -3.03 28.06
N ASP A 38 41.70 -4.35 28.06
CA ASP A 38 41.56 -5.21 26.89
C ASP A 38 40.08 -5.53 26.53
N GLU A 39 39.14 -5.33 27.46
CA GLU A 39 37.70 -5.51 27.21
C GLU A 39 36.97 -4.21 26.86
N MET A 40 37.64 -3.06 26.96
CA MET A 40 37.05 -1.77 26.62
C MET A 40 36.69 -1.73 25.12
N ILE A 41 35.44 -1.40 24.81
CA ILE A 41 34.94 -1.15 23.46
C ILE A 41 34.96 0.35 23.23
N ASP A 42 36.04 0.82 22.63
CA ASP A 42 36.09 2.16 22.04
C ASP A 42 35.44 2.17 20.64
N TYR A 43 35.41 3.35 20.02
CA TYR A 43 34.84 3.50 18.69
C TYR A 43 35.59 2.68 17.64
N ASP A 44 36.92 2.60 17.71
CA ASP A 44 37.74 1.95 16.69
C ASP A 44 37.56 0.43 16.71
N LYS A 45 37.46 -0.16 17.91
CA LYS A 45 37.14 -1.58 18.12
C LYS A 45 35.71 -1.90 17.71
N PHE A 46 34.76 -1.02 18.04
CA PHE A 46 33.37 -1.15 17.58
C PHE A 46 33.26 -1.11 16.06
N TYR A 47 33.96 -0.17 15.43
CA TYR A 47 34.01 0.01 13.99
C TYR A 47 34.63 -1.19 13.29
N THR A 48 35.81 -1.64 13.74
CA THR A 48 36.53 -2.78 13.15
C THR A 48 35.71 -4.07 13.26
N THR A 49 35.06 -4.29 14.41
CA THR A 49 34.19 -5.46 14.60
C THR A 49 32.97 -5.38 13.69
N THR A 50 32.34 -4.22 13.56
CA THR A 50 31.19 -4.02 12.65
C THR A 50 31.57 -4.27 11.19
N GLN A 51 32.72 -3.75 10.74
CA GLN A 51 33.26 -3.98 9.39
C GLN A 51 33.59 -5.45 9.16
N THR A 52 34.06 -6.17 10.17
CA THR A 52 34.33 -7.61 10.06
C THR A 52 33.03 -8.43 9.91
N LEU A 53 31.95 -7.99 10.57
CA LEU A 53 30.67 -8.70 10.57
C LEU A 53 29.86 -8.50 9.29
N PHE A 54 29.84 -7.28 8.75
CA PHE A 54 28.97 -6.91 7.62
C PHE A 54 29.74 -6.47 6.38
N GLY A 55 31.07 -6.37 6.45
CA GLY A 55 31.89 -5.91 5.35
C GLY A 55 31.69 -4.42 5.02
N PRO A 56 32.26 -3.96 3.90
CA PRO A 56 32.26 -2.55 3.48
C PRO A 56 30.86 -2.01 3.11
N GLU A 57 29.85 -2.87 3.13
CA GLU A 57 28.45 -2.52 2.92
C GLU A 57 27.91 -1.59 4.02
N VAL A 58 28.50 -1.62 5.21
CA VAL A 58 28.16 -0.71 6.30
C VAL A 58 29.06 0.52 6.23
N LYS A 59 28.45 1.68 5.98
CA LYS A 59 29.18 2.95 5.81
C LYS A 59 29.65 3.54 7.13
N ASP A 60 30.84 4.12 7.12
CA ASP A 60 31.52 4.69 8.29
C ASP A 60 30.67 5.71 9.05
N HIS A 61 29.96 6.58 8.32
CA HIS A 61 29.11 7.59 8.93
C HIS A 61 27.91 6.98 9.68
N ASN A 62 27.36 5.86 9.18
CA ASN A 62 26.27 5.15 9.85
C ASN A 62 26.77 4.50 11.14
N VAL A 63 27.93 3.82 11.09
CA VAL A 63 28.54 3.23 12.30
C VAL A 63 28.84 4.31 13.34
N LYS A 64 29.35 5.46 12.92
CA LYS A 64 29.66 6.59 13.80
C LYS A 64 28.41 7.22 14.43
N ALA A 65 27.36 7.42 13.64
CA ALA A 65 26.08 7.93 14.13
C ALA A 65 25.44 6.95 15.11
N PHE A 66 25.44 5.67 14.78
CA PHE A 66 24.93 4.60 15.62
C PHE A 66 25.70 4.50 16.94
N PHE A 67 27.03 4.49 16.89
CA PHE A 67 27.89 4.46 18.08
C PHE A 67 27.65 5.68 18.99
N ARG A 68 27.50 6.88 18.41
CA ARG A 68 27.16 8.09 19.16
C ARG A 68 25.79 7.95 19.83
N LYS A 69 24.81 7.39 19.12
CA LYS A 69 23.44 7.19 19.63
C LYS A 69 23.44 6.28 20.85
N ILE A 70 24.06 5.10 20.77
CA ILE A 70 24.13 4.15 21.89
C ILE A 70 24.96 4.69 23.06
N SER A 71 25.96 5.54 22.80
CA SER A 71 26.75 6.19 23.85
C SER A 71 25.98 7.31 24.56
N ASN A 72 25.06 7.98 23.85
CA ASN A 72 24.35 9.16 24.35
C ASN A 72 22.95 8.84 24.90
N ASN A 73 22.26 7.81 24.40
CA ASN A 73 20.89 7.45 24.77
C ASN A 73 20.79 5.96 25.11
N LEU A 74 20.64 5.65 26.40
CA LEU A 74 20.66 4.26 26.91
C LEU A 74 19.28 3.58 26.94
N ASP A 75 18.19 4.35 26.77
CA ASP A 75 16.80 3.86 26.92
C ASP A 75 16.03 3.71 25.59
N THR A 76 16.61 4.15 24.47
CA THR A 76 15.94 4.00 23.17
C THR A 76 16.18 2.59 22.65
N ARG A 77 15.08 1.83 22.46
CA ARG A 77 15.09 0.61 21.65
C ARG A 77 15.79 0.93 20.34
N THR A 78 17.03 0.47 20.21
CA THR A 78 17.89 0.82 19.09
C THR A 78 17.47 -0.08 17.93
N GLU A 79 16.90 0.51 16.87
CA GLU A 79 16.44 -0.24 15.72
C GLU A 79 17.65 -0.65 14.86
N TRP A 80 17.87 -1.96 14.71
CA TRP A 80 19.05 -2.53 14.05
C TRP A 80 19.28 -2.05 12.62
N CYS A 81 18.22 -1.64 11.92
CA CYS A 81 18.29 -1.11 10.56
C CYS A 81 19.02 0.24 10.45
N GLU A 82 19.20 0.97 11.56
CA GLU A 82 19.89 2.27 11.57
C GLU A 82 21.37 2.17 11.18
N ILE A 83 22.05 1.06 11.50
CA ILE A 83 23.45 0.88 11.09
C ILE A 83 23.61 0.75 9.56
N PHE A 84 22.53 0.37 8.88
CA PHE A 84 22.47 0.30 7.42
C PHE A 84 21.94 1.61 6.79
N GLY A 85 21.74 2.67 7.59
CA GLY A 85 21.28 3.98 7.13
C GLY A 85 19.77 4.11 6.96
N TYR A 86 18.98 3.13 7.42
CA TYR A 86 17.53 3.28 7.53
C TYR A 86 17.25 4.25 8.69
N PHE A 87 16.58 5.37 8.42
CA PHE A 87 16.16 6.38 9.42
C PHE A 87 17.21 7.41 9.89
N ILE A 88 18.19 7.82 9.07
CA ILE A 88 18.79 9.15 9.30
C ILE A 88 17.67 10.17 9.06
N GLY A 89 17.17 10.75 10.16
CA GLY A 89 16.11 11.74 10.13
C GLY A 89 16.44 12.93 9.22
N GLU A 90 15.41 13.55 8.67
CA GLU A 90 15.43 14.72 7.80
C GLU A 90 15.95 16.01 8.48
N SER A 91 16.97 15.92 9.33
CA SER A 91 17.63 17.08 9.91
C SER A 91 19.11 17.12 9.53
N ASP A 92 19.39 17.28 8.24
CA ASP A 92 20.52 18.11 7.84
C ASP A 92 20.38 18.52 6.37
N ALA A 93 20.62 19.81 6.12
CA ALA A 93 20.55 20.47 4.81
C ALA A 93 21.67 20.02 3.84
N LEU A 94 22.29 18.86 4.08
CA LEU A 94 23.34 18.24 3.26
C LEU A 94 22.84 17.06 2.41
N SER A 95 21.52 16.83 2.37
CA SER A 95 20.88 15.66 1.75
C SER A 95 20.88 15.63 0.20
N SER A 96 21.50 16.61 -0.46
CA SER A 96 21.60 16.65 -1.94
C SER A 96 22.77 15.84 -2.49
N GLN A 97 23.86 15.64 -1.73
CA GLN A 97 25.01 14.81 -2.15
C GLN A 97 24.91 13.35 -1.67
N LEU A 98 23.97 13.04 -0.79
CA LEU A 98 23.86 11.72 -0.13
C LEU A 98 22.94 10.72 -0.87
N LYS A 99 22.41 11.09 -2.05
CA LYS A 99 21.36 10.33 -2.74
C LYS A 99 21.84 9.22 -3.67
N GLU A 100 23.10 9.22 -4.12
CA GLU A 100 23.54 8.30 -5.19
C GLU A 100 24.04 6.92 -4.71
N GLU A 101 24.38 6.71 -3.43
CA GLU A 101 25.34 5.64 -3.12
C GLU A 101 24.93 4.63 -2.02
N ASN A 102 23.66 4.58 -1.60
CA ASN A 102 23.18 3.57 -0.62
C ASN A 102 22.70 2.29 -1.34
N MET A 103 23.65 1.44 -1.76
CA MET A 103 23.42 0.30 -2.67
C MET A 103 23.04 -1.04 -2.03
N VAL A 104 22.89 -1.15 -0.71
CA VAL A 104 22.86 -2.49 -0.08
C VAL A 104 21.44 -3.05 0.11
N PHE A 105 20.39 -2.22 0.32
CA PHE A 105 19.05 -2.76 0.65
C PHE A 105 17.82 -2.00 0.09
N LEU A 106 17.94 -1.20 -0.97
CA LEU A 106 16.75 -0.59 -1.60
C LEU A 106 16.53 -1.09 -3.03
N VAL A 107 15.29 -1.59 -3.23
CA VAL A 107 14.53 -1.66 -4.47
C VAL A 107 15.05 -0.64 -5.49
N SER A 108 15.38 -1.10 -6.70
CA SER A 108 15.92 -0.31 -7.81
C SER A 108 15.46 1.15 -7.75
N GLU A 109 16.42 2.06 -7.64
CA GLU A 109 16.18 3.50 -7.76
C GLU A 109 15.24 3.74 -8.93
N LYS A 110 14.23 4.60 -8.74
CA LYS A 110 13.23 4.90 -9.77
C LYS A 110 13.94 5.65 -10.90
N GLN A 111 14.60 4.90 -11.78
CA GLN A 111 15.24 5.43 -12.96
C GLN A 111 14.13 5.99 -13.83
N GLN A 112 14.04 7.31 -13.90
CA GLN A 112 13.14 7.95 -14.84
C GLN A 112 13.72 7.71 -16.22
N ILE A 113 13.27 6.63 -16.87
CA ILE A 113 13.56 6.39 -18.28
C ILE A 113 12.89 7.54 -19.03
N THR A 114 13.68 8.53 -19.43
CA THR A 114 13.25 9.68 -20.23
C THR A 114 12.99 9.20 -21.66
N HIS A 115 11.94 8.40 -21.85
CA HIS A 115 11.37 8.25 -23.18
C HIS A 115 10.79 9.60 -23.59
N ALA A 116 11.38 10.21 -24.62
CA ALA A 116 10.95 11.48 -25.24
C ALA A 116 9.46 11.50 -25.66
N VAL A 117 8.77 10.37 -25.59
CA VAL A 117 7.40 10.16 -26.08
C VAL A 117 6.33 10.24 -24.97
N VAL A 118 6.66 10.15 -23.68
CA VAL A 118 5.63 10.12 -22.61
C VAL A 118 5.63 11.38 -21.76
N LYS A 119 4.87 12.38 -22.20
CA LYS A 119 4.56 13.62 -21.47
C LYS A 119 3.50 13.46 -20.34
N ARG A 120 3.25 12.25 -19.81
CA ARG A 120 2.22 12.10 -18.76
C ARG A 120 2.80 12.36 -17.36
N GLN A 121 2.68 13.60 -16.89
CA GLN A 121 2.82 13.99 -15.48
C GLN A 121 1.54 13.62 -14.68
N ASP A 122 1.12 12.36 -14.75
CA ASP A 122 -0.08 11.90 -14.05
C ASP A 122 0.24 10.72 -13.14
N VAL A 123 -0.27 10.78 -11.92
CA VAL A 123 -0.01 9.77 -10.89
C VAL A 123 -1.03 8.66 -11.05
N ILE A 124 -0.55 7.45 -11.36
CA ILE A 124 -1.39 6.26 -11.37
C ILE A 124 -1.67 5.86 -9.92
N LYS A 125 -2.96 5.78 -9.57
CA LYS A 125 -3.44 5.46 -8.22
C LYS A 125 -3.77 3.98 -8.06
N GLY A 126 -4.18 3.32 -9.13
CA GLY A 126 -4.52 1.90 -9.13
C GLY A 126 -4.08 1.20 -10.40
N ILE A 127 -3.60 -0.03 -10.27
CA ILE A 127 -3.27 -0.94 -11.37
C ILE A 127 -3.83 -2.31 -11.02
N VAL A 128 -4.70 -2.83 -11.88
CA VAL A 128 -5.33 -4.14 -11.69
C VAL A 128 -5.19 -4.96 -12.96
N LYS A 129 -4.56 -6.12 -12.85
CA LYS A 129 -4.51 -7.11 -13.92
C LYS A 129 -5.75 -8.01 -13.82
N VAL A 130 -6.42 -8.24 -14.94
CA VAL A 130 -7.57 -9.15 -15.06
C VAL A 130 -7.15 -10.36 -15.88
N PRO A 131 -6.65 -11.45 -15.26
CA PRO A 131 -5.94 -12.51 -15.98
C PRO A 131 -6.82 -13.24 -17.00
N HIS A 132 -8.10 -13.43 -16.68
CA HIS A 132 -9.04 -14.18 -17.51
C HIS A 132 -9.48 -13.44 -18.78
N LEU A 133 -9.30 -12.13 -18.85
CA LEU A 133 -9.59 -11.29 -20.03
C LEU A 133 -8.32 -10.70 -20.65
N ASP A 134 -7.16 -11.02 -20.08
CA ASP A 134 -5.84 -10.58 -20.51
C ASP A 134 -5.72 -9.07 -20.78
N PHE A 135 -6.27 -8.27 -19.88
CA PHE A 135 -6.08 -6.82 -19.88
C PHE A 135 -5.67 -6.30 -18.50
N THR A 136 -5.17 -5.08 -18.49
CA THR A 136 -4.82 -4.33 -17.27
C THR A 136 -5.64 -3.05 -17.22
N VAL A 137 -6.28 -2.79 -16.09
CA VAL A 137 -6.98 -1.54 -15.79
C VAL A 137 -6.06 -0.65 -15.00
N THR A 138 -5.99 0.63 -15.36
CA THR A 138 -5.29 1.65 -14.57
C THR A 138 -6.20 2.81 -14.26
N SER A 139 -6.12 3.34 -13.04
CA SER A 139 -6.73 4.60 -12.66
C SER A 139 -5.67 5.67 -12.43
N SER A 140 -5.94 6.89 -12.87
CA SER A 140 -5.09 8.04 -12.58
C SER A 140 -5.77 9.06 -11.69
N GLN A 141 -4.94 9.84 -11.00
CA GLN A 141 -5.40 10.93 -10.15
C GLN A 141 -6.18 11.98 -10.94
N LYS A 142 -5.91 12.20 -12.23
CA LYS A 142 -6.68 13.14 -13.08
C LYS A 142 -8.04 12.60 -13.55
N GLY A 143 -8.52 11.49 -13.00
CA GLY A 143 -9.82 10.95 -13.36
C GLY A 143 -9.80 10.16 -14.68
N VAL A 144 -8.69 9.51 -15.03
CA VAL A 144 -8.64 8.68 -16.25
C VAL A 144 -8.65 7.21 -15.86
N LEU A 145 -9.60 6.46 -16.44
CA LEU A 145 -9.60 4.99 -16.43
C LEU A 145 -9.14 4.50 -17.79
N THR A 146 -8.07 3.71 -17.81
CA THR A 146 -7.53 3.15 -19.05
C THR A 146 -7.51 1.63 -18.96
N ILE A 147 -7.91 0.97 -20.04
CA ILE A 147 -7.74 -0.47 -20.23
C ILE A 147 -6.68 -0.71 -21.30
N PHE A 148 -5.65 -1.46 -20.91
CA PHE A 148 -4.59 -1.97 -21.76
C PHE A 148 -4.87 -3.45 -22.06
N ASN A 149 -5.24 -3.77 -23.28
CA ASN A 149 -5.37 -5.16 -23.74
C ASN A 149 -4.01 -5.71 -24.13
N ASN A 150 -3.64 -6.90 -23.64
CA ASN A 150 -2.36 -7.53 -23.93
C ASN A 150 -2.37 -8.40 -25.21
N GLN A 151 -3.55 -8.81 -25.70
CA GLN A 151 -3.67 -9.75 -26.83
C GLN A 151 -3.53 -9.10 -28.20
N VAL A 152 -3.85 -7.81 -28.30
CA VAL A 152 -3.78 -7.06 -29.55
C VAL A 152 -2.79 -5.94 -29.35
N ILE A 153 -1.70 -5.97 -30.12
CA ILE A 153 -0.74 -4.89 -30.24
C ILE A 153 -1.53 -3.58 -30.41
N GLN A 154 -1.58 -2.76 -29.35
CA GLN A 154 -2.03 -1.36 -29.33
C GLN A 154 -3.55 -1.01 -29.39
N THR A 155 -4.48 -1.79 -28.85
CA THR A 155 -5.83 -1.21 -28.58
C THR A 155 -5.94 -0.68 -27.15
N GLN A 156 -5.73 0.62 -26.97
CA GLN A 156 -6.02 1.34 -25.72
C GLN A 156 -7.47 1.80 -25.73
N THR A 157 -8.28 1.36 -24.78
CA THR A 157 -9.60 1.95 -24.55
C THR A 157 -9.49 2.88 -23.34
N ASN A 158 -9.61 4.18 -23.59
CA ASN A 158 -9.54 5.19 -22.55
C ASN A 158 -10.96 5.68 -22.24
N PHE A 159 -11.32 5.67 -20.97
CA PHE A 159 -12.50 6.33 -20.44
C PHE A 159 -12.04 7.51 -19.59
N PHE A 160 -12.39 8.72 -20.03
CA PHE A 160 -12.05 9.95 -19.31
C PHE A 160 -13.24 10.38 -18.46
N ILE A 161 -13.04 10.50 -17.14
CA ILE A 161 -14.01 11.14 -16.23
C ILE A 161 -14.14 12.64 -16.54
N ILE A 162 -13.34 13.21 -17.44
CA ILE A 162 -13.57 14.55 -18.02
C ILE A 162 -15.00 14.67 -18.62
N LEU A 163 -15.61 13.56 -19.10
CA LEU A 163 -17.01 13.55 -19.56
C LEU A 163 -18.08 13.63 -18.44
N LEU A 164 -17.68 13.47 -17.17
CA LEU A 164 -18.53 13.70 -15.99
C LEU A 164 -18.51 15.18 -15.55
N GLY A 165 -17.40 15.89 -15.74
CA GLY A 165 -17.28 17.32 -15.41
C GLY A 165 -18.22 18.21 -16.23
N SER A 166 -18.52 17.83 -17.48
CA SER A 166 -19.51 18.55 -18.31
C SER A 166 -20.96 18.45 -17.80
N ILE A 167 -21.27 17.56 -16.84
CA ILE A 167 -22.61 17.46 -16.22
C ILE A 167 -22.72 18.35 -14.97
N TYR A 168 -21.59 18.72 -14.33
CA TYR A 168 -21.58 19.50 -13.08
C TYR A 168 -21.38 21.00 -13.26
N GLY A 169 -21.26 21.52 -14.50
CA GLY A 169 -21.01 22.94 -14.75
C GLY A 169 -19.63 23.45 -14.28
N ASN A 170 -18.87 22.64 -13.55
CA ASN A 170 -17.50 22.90 -13.14
C ASN A 170 -16.56 21.88 -13.82
N GLN A 171 -15.50 22.39 -14.43
CA GLN A 171 -14.45 21.66 -15.14
C GLN A 171 -13.55 20.79 -14.22
N ASP A 172 -13.93 20.60 -12.96
CA ASP A 172 -13.09 19.91 -11.98
C ASP A 172 -13.24 18.38 -12.12
N THR A 173 -12.18 17.76 -12.63
CA THR A 173 -12.04 16.31 -12.71
C THR A 173 -11.94 15.72 -11.30
N ALA A 174 -12.93 14.93 -10.87
CA ALA A 174 -12.85 14.21 -9.61
C ALA A 174 -11.68 13.22 -9.62
N TRP A 175 -10.87 13.23 -8.56
CA TRP A 175 -9.72 12.33 -8.43
C TRP A 175 -10.18 10.89 -8.23
N ILE A 176 -9.68 9.96 -9.05
CA ILE A 176 -9.87 8.53 -8.80
C ILE A 176 -8.82 8.08 -7.80
N THR A 177 -9.27 7.54 -6.68
CA THR A 177 -8.41 7.07 -5.58
C THR A 177 -8.09 5.58 -5.73
N GLY A 178 -8.97 4.80 -6.36
CA GLY A 178 -8.72 3.37 -6.65
C GLY A 178 -9.59 2.81 -7.77
N CYS A 179 -9.19 1.66 -8.31
CA CYS A 179 -9.99 0.89 -9.26
C CYS A 179 -9.80 -0.62 -9.09
N ASP A 180 -10.81 -1.39 -9.51
CA ASP A 180 -10.79 -2.84 -9.60
C ASP A 180 -11.76 -3.34 -10.70
N PHE A 181 -11.90 -4.66 -10.85
CA PHE A 181 -12.76 -5.29 -11.84
C PHE A 181 -13.78 -6.25 -11.22
N LEU A 182 -15.05 -6.07 -11.59
CA LEU A 182 -16.19 -6.86 -11.15
C LEU A 182 -16.37 -8.06 -12.10
N PRO A 183 -16.02 -9.29 -11.69
CA PRO A 183 -15.96 -10.43 -12.60
C PRO A 183 -17.33 -10.89 -13.09
N ARG A 184 -18.40 -10.80 -12.27
CA ARG A 184 -19.73 -11.26 -12.68
C ARG A 184 -20.44 -10.24 -13.55
N LEU A 185 -20.37 -8.96 -13.18
CA LEU A 185 -20.92 -7.86 -13.97
C LEU A 185 -20.09 -7.55 -15.22
N LYS A 186 -18.82 -7.96 -15.23
CA LYS A 186 -17.83 -7.64 -16.28
C LYS A 186 -17.66 -6.13 -16.46
N CYS A 187 -17.68 -5.41 -15.35
CA CYS A 187 -17.52 -3.95 -15.32
C CYS A 187 -16.27 -3.57 -14.54
N VAL A 188 -15.69 -2.42 -14.88
CA VAL A 188 -14.68 -1.77 -14.05
C VAL A 188 -15.38 -1.03 -12.93
N VAL A 189 -14.85 -1.14 -11.71
CA VAL A 189 -15.25 -0.31 -10.57
C VAL A 189 -14.13 0.67 -10.27
N ALA A 190 -14.49 1.92 -9.98
CA ALA A 190 -13.56 2.93 -9.52
C ALA A 190 -14.18 3.72 -8.38
N VAL A 191 -13.34 4.22 -7.48
CA VAL A 191 -13.77 5.08 -6.38
C VAL A 191 -13.12 6.44 -6.51
N THR A 192 -13.90 7.47 -6.23
CA THR A 192 -13.43 8.84 -6.00
C THR A 192 -13.77 9.22 -4.55
N GLU A 193 -13.58 10.46 -4.16
CA GLU A 193 -13.87 10.93 -2.80
C GLU A 193 -15.23 10.47 -2.28
N ARG A 194 -16.36 10.74 -2.94
CA ARG A 194 -17.69 10.36 -2.40
C ARG A 194 -18.57 9.63 -3.40
N THR A 195 -17.95 9.00 -4.39
CA THR A 195 -18.69 8.29 -5.44
C THR A 195 -18.03 6.97 -5.78
N VAL A 196 -18.87 5.98 -6.06
CA VAL A 196 -18.46 4.71 -6.68
C VAL A 196 -18.92 4.74 -8.13
N ILE A 197 -18.01 4.45 -9.04
CA ILE A 197 -18.24 4.45 -10.48
C ILE A 197 -18.19 3.00 -10.95
N VAL A 198 -19.23 2.58 -11.67
CA VAL A 198 -19.31 1.27 -12.31
C VAL A 198 -19.41 1.49 -13.82
N TRP A 199 -18.42 1.02 -14.56
CA TRP A 199 -18.28 1.27 -15.99
C TRP A 199 -18.22 -0.04 -16.78
N ASP A 200 -19.13 -0.20 -17.74
CA ASP A 200 -19.04 -1.27 -18.74
C ASP A 200 -17.99 -0.91 -19.78
N TYR A 201 -16.86 -1.60 -19.72
CA TYR A 201 -15.74 -1.33 -20.60
C TYR A 201 -15.94 -1.76 -22.06
N LYS A 202 -16.94 -2.60 -22.35
CA LYS A 202 -17.24 -3.07 -23.70
C LYS A 202 -18.09 -2.09 -24.49
N SER A 203 -18.75 -1.16 -23.80
CA SER A 203 -19.60 -0.19 -24.48
C SER A 203 -18.73 0.77 -25.29
N LYS A 204 -18.83 0.70 -26.63
CA LYS A 204 -18.12 1.59 -27.57
C LYS A 204 -19.08 2.68 -28.08
N GLY A 205 -18.62 3.93 -28.12
CA GLY A 205 -19.35 5.04 -28.76
C GLY A 205 -20.32 5.78 -27.84
N SER A 206 -21.44 6.28 -28.39
CA SER A 206 -22.50 7.05 -27.72
C SER A 206 -23.43 6.22 -26.82
N GLN A 207 -22.95 5.09 -26.30
CA GLN A 207 -23.70 4.16 -25.44
C GLN A 207 -22.85 3.85 -24.20
N ASN A 208 -22.18 4.84 -23.63
CA ASN A 208 -21.35 4.64 -22.43
C ASN A 208 -22.24 4.26 -21.23
N ASN A 209 -22.32 2.97 -20.94
CA ASN A 209 -23.02 2.44 -19.77
C ASN A 209 -22.14 2.65 -18.54
N CYS A 210 -22.24 3.87 -17.99
CA CYS A 210 -21.56 4.28 -16.78
C CYS A 210 -22.60 4.63 -15.72
N PHE A 211 -22.45 4.00 -14.55
CA PHE A 211 -23.29 4.19 -13.40
C PHE A 211 -22.47 4.83 -12.29
N THR A 212 -23.05 5.80 -11.58
CA THR A 212 -22.41 6.46 -10.45
C THR A 212 -23.30 6.33 -9.23
N ILE A 213 -22.78 5.69 -8.18
CA ILE A 213 -23.42 5.54 -6.88
C ILE A 213 -22.96 6.69 -5.99
N ARG A 214 -23.88 7.54 -5.55
CA ARG A 214 -23.59 8.72 -4.71
C ARG A 214 -24.82 9.16 -3.90
N PRO A 215 -24.65 9.91 -2.81
CA PRO A 215 -23.38 10.24 -2.16
C PRO A 215 -22.93 9.12 -1.22
N MET A 216 -21.63 8.85 -1.20
CA MET A 216 -21.01 8.06 -0.13
C MET A 216 -20.79 8.94 1.09
N GLU A 217 -20.98 8.36 2.27
CA GLU A 217 -20.94 9.11 3.53
C GLU A 217 -19.54 9.64 3.86
N ASN A 218 -18.50 8.86 3.59
CA ASN A 218 -17.10 9.22 3.84
C ASN A 218 -16.28 9.27 2.55
N GLY A 219 -15.07 9.81 2.65
CA GLY A 219 -14.09 9.92 1.58
C GLY A 219 -13.49 8.55 1.22
N LEU A 220 -13.85 7.93 0.09
CA LEU A 220 -13.30 6.64 -0.33
C LEU A 220 -11.88 6.78 -0.88
N LEU A 221 -10.96 5.96 -0.36
CA LEU A 221 -9.53 6.01 -0.68
C LEU A 221 -9.05 4.81 -1.49
N CYS A 222 -9.66 3.65 -1.28
CA CYS A 222 -9.27 2.42 -1.95
C CYS A 222 -10.47 1.50 -2.18
N VAL A 223 -10.33 0.60 -3.16
CA VAL A 223 -11.39 -0.35 -3.55
C VAL A 223 -10.77 -1.70 -3.92
N CYS A 224 -11.49 -2.78 -3.61
CA CYS A 224 -11.18 -4.13 -4.05
C CYS A 224 -12.47 -4.94 -4.22
N THR A 225 -12.50 -5.82 -5.22
CA THR A 225 -13.60 -6.74 -5.46
C THR A 225 -13.42 -8.01 -4.63
N VAL A 226 -14.50 -8.46 -4.01
CA VAL A 226 -14.54 -9.68 -3.20
C VAL A 226 -15.12 -10.81 -4.04
N THR A 227 -14.29 -11.81 -4.33
CA THR A 227 -14.68 -13.00 -5.09
C THR A 227 -15.12 -14.12 -4.15
N MET A 228 -16.41 -14.14 -3.82
CA MET A 228 -17.02 -15.24 -3.08
C MET A 228 -17.51 -16.33 -4.02
N SER A 229 -17.41 -17.58 -3.59
CA SER A 229 -17.88 -18.78 -4.32
C SER A 229 -19.41 -18.93 -4.35
N ASP A 230 -20.16 -18.00 -3.76
CA ASP A 230 -21.62 -18.09 -3.70
C ASP A 230 -22.24 -18.02 -5.10
N TYR A 231 -23.11 -18.99 -5.41
CA TYR A 231 -23.80 -19.13 -6.70
C TYR A 231 -24.74 -17.97 -7.07
N LEU A 232 -24.93 -16.99 -6.18
CA LEU A 232 -25.77 -15.83 -6.42
C LEU A 232 -25.05 -14.86 -7.38
N ALA A 233 -25.69 -14.39 -8.45
CA ALA A 233 -25.11 -13.44 -9.42
C ALA A 233 -24.89 -12.02 -8.85
N LYS A 234 -24.06 -11.89 -7.81
CA LYS A 234 -23.74 -10.65 -7.09
C LYS A 234 -22.23 -10.45 -7.08
N ASP A 235 -21.78 -9.21 -7.24
CA ASP A 235 -20.41 -8.82 -6.95
C ASP A 235 -20.40 -8.02 -5.64
N ASN A 236 -19.37 -8.21 -4.83
CA ASN A 236 -19.18 -7.49 -3.58
C ASN A 236 -17.97 -6.57 -3.73
N ILE A 237 -18.13 -5.32 -3.31
CA ILE A 237 -17.14 -4.26 -3.43
C ILE A 237 -16.70 -3.87 -2.02
N LEU A 238 -15.44 -4.12 -1.71
CA LEU A 238 -14.79 -3.72 -0.47
C LEU A 238 -14.13 -2.35 -0.67
N MET A 239 -14.34 -1.40 0.23
CA MET A 239 -13.80 -0.05 0.12
C MET A 239 -13.27 0.43 1.47
N GLY A 240 -12.18 1.19 1.45
CA GLY A 240 -11.63 1.87 2.63
C GLY A 240 -11.83 3.38 2.54
N ASP A 241 -12.03 4.05 3.68
CA ASP A 241 -12.29 5.48 3.74
C ASP A 241 -11.31 6.31 4.60
N ASP A 242 -11.51 7.63 4.58
CA ASP A 242 -10.77 8.66 5.32
C ASP A 242 -11.16 8.79 6.81
N LYS A 243 -12.02 7.91 7.33
CA LYS A 243 -12.44 7.88 8.74
C LYS A 243 -12.12 6.53 9.42
N GLY A 244 -11.39 5.66 8.74
CA GLY A 244 -10.98 4.37 9.27
C GLY A 244 -12.05 3.28 9.18
N TYR A 245 -13.12 3.51 8.39
CA TYR A 245 -14.12 2.49 8.11
C TYR A 245 -13.78 1.70 6.86
N VAL A 246 -14.11 0.42 6.94
CA VAL A 246 -14.15 -0.49 5.80
C VAL A 246 -15.62 -0.75 5.47
N HIS A 247 -15.96 -0.56 4.20
CA HIS A 247 -17.30 -0.69 3.65
C HIS A 247 -17.36 -1.92 2.75
N LEU A 248 -18.47 -2.64 2.81
CA LEU A 248 -18.83 -3.73 1.93
C LEU A 248 -20.15 -3.39 1.24
N LEU A 249 -20.09 -3.22 -0.07
CA LEU A 249 -21.22 -2.88 -0.92
C LEU A 249 -21.55 -4.06 -1.84
N THR A 250 -22.77 -4.58 -1.78
CA THR A 250 -23.22 -5.65 -2.68
C THR A 250 -23.92 -5.06 -3.90
N VAL A 251 -23.47 -5.44 -5.09
CA VAL A 251 -24.04 -5.02 -6.37
C VAL A 251 -24.49 -6.21 -7.22
N THR A 252 -25.53 -6.02 -8.02
CA THR A 252 -26.10 -7.06 -8.91
C THR A 252 -26.48 -6.47 -10.26
N SER A 253 -26.73 -7.32 -11.26
CA SER A 253 -27.11 -6.87 -12.60
C SER A 253 -28.39 -6.04 -12.64
N ASP A 254 -29.29 -6.30 -11.68
CA ASP A 254 -30.62 -5.72 -11.65
C ASP A 254 -30.58 -4.26 -11.19
N HIS A 255 -29.64 -3.91 -10.30
CA HIS A 255 -29.39 -2.52 -9.88
C HIS A 255 -29.01 -1.60 -11.05
N PHE A 256 -28.40 -2.16 -12.10
CA PHE A 256 -27.92 -1.41 -13.26
C PHE A 256 -28.86 -1.54 -14.48
N GLY A 257 -29.97 -2.28 -14.36
CA GLY A 257 -30.89 -2.49 -15.47
C GLY A 257 -30.26 -3.19 -16.69
N LEU A 258 -29.12 -3.88 -16.52
CA LEU A 258 -28.33 -4.46 -17.62
C LEU A 258 -29.10 -5.52 -18.45
N LYS A 259 -30.19 -6.07 -17.92
CA LYS A 259 -31.07 -7.04 -18.61
C LYS A 259 -32.26 -6.40 -19.34
N GLN A 260 -32.55 -5.12 -19.13
CA GLN A 260 -33.75 -4.45 -19.66
C GLN A 260 -33.40 -3.18 -20.46
N CYS A 261 -32.83 -3.32 -21.66
CA CYS A 261 -32.75 -2.20 -22.62
C CYS A 261 -32.85 -2.70 -24.07
N LYS A 262 -34.00 -3.25 -24.47
CA LYS A 262 -34.44 -3.26 -25.88
C LYS A 262 -35.22 -1.98 -26.14
N GLY A 263 -34.53 -0.85 -26.26
CA GLY A 263 -35.15 0.44 -26.53
C GLY A 263 -34.11 1.55 -26.59
N LYS A 264 -34.19 2.41 -27.60
CA LYS A 264 -33.31 3.57 -27.80
C LYS A 264 -33.32 4.44 -26.53
N LYS A 265 -32.28 4.35 -25.70
CA LYS A 265 -31.94 5.36 -24.70
C LYS A 265 -30.66 6.05 -25.13
N GLU A 266 -30.72 7.37 -25.20
CA GLU A 266 -29.56 8.25 -25.33
C GLU A 266 -28.56 7.97 -24.21
N SER A 267 -27.27 8.11 -24.50
CA SER A 267 -26.18 8.01 -23.51
C SER A 267 -26.41 8.98 -22.37
N GLN A 268 -26.96 8.49 -21.27
CA GLN A 268 -26.95 9.22 -20.02
C GLN A 268 -26.25 8.39 -18.95
N LEU A 269 -25.24 9.02 -18.37
CA LEU A 269 -24.66 8.61 -17.11
C LEU A 269 -25.77 8.46 -16.07
N GLN A 270 -25.94 7.26 -15.53
CA GLN A 270 -27.01 6.99 -14.57
C GLN A 270 -26.50 7.20 -13.15
N VAL A 271 -27.10 8.17 -12.47
CA VAL A 271 -26.84 8.43 -11.05
C VAL A 271 -27.78 7.60 -10.21
N LEU A 272 -27.22 6.76 -9.34
CA LEU A 272 -27.93 5.91 -8.40
C LEU A 272 -27.68 6.42 -6.97
N ASP A 273 -28.71 6.38 -6.13
CA ASP A 273 -28.60 6.75 -4.73
C ASP A 273 -27.95 5.62 -3.93
N SER A 274 -26.91 5.93 -3.15
CA SER A 274 -26.20 4.95 -2.31
C SER A 274 -27.12 4.22 -1.33
N LYS A 275 -28.20 4.89 -0.88
CA LYS A 275 -29.20 4.30 0.02
C LYS A 275 -29.97 3.12 -0.59
N THR A 276 -30.00 3.00 -1.91
CA THR A 276 -30.68 1.89 -2.59
C THR A 276 -29.89 0.58 -2.52
N PHE A 277 -28.64 0.63 -2.06
CA PHE A 277 -27.76 -0.52 -1.96
C PHE A 277 -27.60 -1.00 -0.53
N ASN A 278 -27.48 -2.32 -0.37
CA ASN A 278 -27.08 -2.89 0.90
C ASN A 278 -25.58 -2.63 1.13
N THR A 279 -25.28 -1.73 2.06
CA THR A 279 -23.91 -1.38 2.44
C THR A 279 -23.70 -1.68 3.91
N VAL A 280 -22.75 -2.55 4.21
CA VAL A 280 -22.28 -2.83 5.56
C VAL A 280 -21.00 -2.03 5.78
N LYS A 281 -20.84 -1.37 6.93
CA LYS A 281 -19.61 -0.66 7.26
C LYS A 281 -19.21 -0.89 8.71
N ARG A 282 -17.90 -0.95 8.94
CA ARG A 282 -17.33 -1.11 10.29
C ARG A 282 -16.05 -0.29 10.43
N LYS A 283 -15.89 0.39 11.57
CA LYS A 283 -14.64 1.07 11.91
C LYS A 283 -13.61 0.03 12.33
N LEU A 284 -12.49 -0.02 11.63
CA LEU A 284 -11.40 -0.98 11.88
C LEU A 284 -10.07 -0.28 12.17
N HIS A 285 -9.94 0.99 11.81
CA HIS A 285 -8.73 1.79 11.99
C HIS A 285 -9.09 3.13 12.62
N ASP A 286 -8.13 3.75 13.31
CA ASP A 286 -8.30 5.10 13.87
C ASP A 286 -7.79 6.21 12.94
N ASP A 287 -7.16 5.82 11.83
CA ASP A 287 -6.73 6.70 10.75
C ASP A 287 -7.23 6.16 9.39
N TRP A 288 -6.87 6.84 8.30
CA TRP A 288 -7.29 6.53 6.93
C TRP A 288 -7.00 5.09 6.55
N VAL A 289 -7.96 4.45 5.87
CA VAL A 289 -7.76 3.12 5.29
C VAL A 289 -7.08 3.27 3.94
N VAL A 290 -5.76 3.07 3.91
CA VAL A 290 -4.92 3.32 2.75
C VAL A 290 -5.11 2.25 1.68
N LYS A 291 -5.31 0.99 2.09
CA LYS A 291 -5.51 -0.13 1.16
C LYS A 291 -6.44 -1.18 1.75
N VAL A 292 -7.29 -1.72 0.89
CA VAL A 292 -8.08 -2.93 1.15
C VAL A 292 -7.78 -3.97 0.08
N LYS A 293 -7.82 -5.26 0.45
CA LYS A 293 -7.66 -6.36 -0.51
C LYS A 293 -8.34 -7.62 -0.02
N TYR A 294 -9.08 -8.28 -0.90
CA TYR A 294 -9.56 -9.63 -0.64
C TYR A 294 -8.52 -10.67 -1.07
N ILE A 295 -8.25 -11.64 -0.20
CA ILE A 295 -7.29 -12.71 -0.43
C ILE A 295 -8.07 -14.02 -0.51
N SER A 296 -8.42 -14.41 -1.74
CA SER A 296 -9.22 -15.61 -2.00
C SER A 296 -8.60 -16.89 -1.42
N ASP A 297 -7.27 -17.02 -1.45
CA ASP A 297 -6.54 -18.16 -0.90
C ASP A 297 -6.74 -18.35 0.61
N LEU A 298 -7.03 -17.27 1.34
CA LEU A 298 -7.24 -17.28 2.79
C LEU A 298 -8.72 -17.16 3.17
N ASN A 299 -9.59 -16.88 2.19
CA ASN A 299 -10.98 -16.48 2.42
C ASN A 299 -11.13 -15.30 3.40
N CYS A 300 -10.15 -14.39 3.38
CA CYS A 300 -10.08 -13.24 4.28
C CYS A 300 -9.94 -11.93 3.49
N PHE A 301 -10.42 -10.84 4.06
CA PHE A 301 -10.05 -9.50 3.65
C PHE A 301 -8.88 -9.00 4.49
N GLY A 302 -8.05 -8.16 3.90
CA GLY A 302 -7.07 -7.34 4.58
C GLY A 302 -7.39 -5.87 4.44
N SER A 303 -7.11 -5.07 5.46
CA SER A 303 -7.12 -3.61 5.40
C SER A 303 -5.92 -3.04 6.17
N CYS A 304 -5.38 -1.92 5.70
CA CYS A 304 -4.23 -1.28 6.35
C CYS A 304 -4.39 0.24 6.50
N SER A 305 -3.72 0.78 7.49
CA SER A 305 -3.72 2.19 7.87
C SER A 305 -2.33 2.63 8.36
N SER A 306 -2.08 3.93 8.28
CA SER A 306 -0.87 4.58 8.83
C SER A 306 -0.85 4.64 10.36
N ASP A 307 -1.95 4.27 11.02
CA ASP A 307 -2.01 4.12 12.46
C ASP A 307 -1.00 3.06 12.95
N SER A 308 -0.30 3.34 14.06
CA SER A 308 0.66 2.42 14.65
C SER A 308 0.03 1.37 15.56
N ILE A 309 -1.21 1.58 16.01
CA ILE A 309 -1.90 0.64 16.90
C ILE A 309 -2.70 -0.36 16.07
N HIS A 310 -3.64 0.13 15.27
CA HIS A 310 -4.49 -0.64 14.39
C HIS A 310 -3.96 -0.59 12.95
N SER A 311 -2.71 -1.00 12.74
CA SER A 311 -2.01 -0.80 11.45
C SER A 311 -2.52 -1.71 10.34
N PHE A 312 -2.85 -2.96 10.66
CA PHE A 312 -3.27 -3.96 9.70
C PHE A 312 -4.31 -4.90 10.30
N VAL A 313 -5.39 -5.17 9.57
CA VAL A 313 -6.45 -6.12 9.95
C VAL A 313 -6.53 -7.20 8.88
N LEU A 314 -6.68 -8.47 9.31
CA LEU A 314 -6.84 -9.61 8.42
C LEU A 314 -7.88 -10.60 8.97
N ASP A 315 -9.10 -10.59 8.44
CA ASP A 315 -10.16 -11.47 8.94
C ASP A 315 -11.19 -11.86 7.87
N ASP A 316 -12.14 -12.71 8.24
CA ASP A 316 -13.27 -13.10 7.38
C ASP A 316 -14.18 -11.89 7.13
N ILE A 317 -14.74 -11.80 5.91
CA ILE A 317 -15.67 -10.73 5.54
C ILE A 317 -16.86 -10.59 6.49
N LYS A 318 -17.30 -11.71 7.09
CA LYS A 318 -18.42 -11.75 8.06
C LYS A 318 -18.15 -10.89 9.29
N ARG A 319 -16.89 -10.61 9.60
CA ARG A 319 -16.53 -9.69 10.69
C ARG A 319 -17.00 -8.27 10.45
N LEU A 320 -17.24 -7.87 9.20
CA LEU A 320 -17.84 -6.56 8.94
C LEU A 320 -19.31 -6.51 9.40
N GLU A 321 -19.99 -7.65 9.49
CA GLU A 321 -21.42 -7.75 9.85
C GLU A 321 -21.64 -8.04 11.34
N ASP A 322 -20.83 -8.94 11.93
CA ASP A 322 -21.05 -9.47 13.28
C ASP A 322 -20.49 -8.61 14.43
N ASN A 323 -19.69 -7.59 14.13
CA ASN A 323 -19.01 -6.70 15.08
C ASN A 323 -18.13 -7.40 16.14
N LEU A 324 -17.78 -8.68 15.95
CA LEU A 324 -16.91 -9.42 16.87
C LEU A 324 -15.44 -8.99 16.72
N PRO A 325 -14.56 -9.23 17.71
CA PRO A 325 -13.15 -8.84 17.62
C PRO A 325 -12.49 -9.33 16.32
N VAL A 326 -11.69 -8.46 15.70
CA VAL A 326 -10.94 -8.75 14.48
C VAL A 326 -9.49 -9.08 14.80
N LYS A 327 -8.83 -9.84 13.92
CA LYS A 327 -7.39 -10.06 14.01
C LYS A 327 -6.64 -8.84 13.47
N GLU A 328 -6.03 -8.10 14.38
CA GLU A 328 -5.27 -6.90 14.08
C GLU A 328 -3.80 -7.02 14.46
N PHE A 329 -2.96 -6.24 13.79
CA PHE A 329 -1.53 -6.19 13.98
C PHE A 329 -1.08 -4.74 14.10
N SER A 330 -0.29 -4.46 15.12
CA SER A 330 0.41 -3.19 15.32
C SER A 330 1.77 -3.24 14.64
N VAL A 331 2.04 -2.26 13.79
CA VAL A 331 3.33 -2.04 13.14
C VAL A 331 3.75 -0.60 13.44
N PRO A 332 4.92 -0.36 14.03
CA PRO A 332 5.40 1.00 14.25
C PRO A 332 5.39 1.80 12.95
N ARG A 333 4.84 3.02 12.98
CA ARG A 333 4.65 3.91 11.82
C ARG A 333 3.59 3.45 10.80
N GLY A 334 2.84 2.40 11.11
CA GLY A 334 1.70 1.93 10.31
C GLY A 334 2.09 1.15 9.05
N VAL A 335 1.07 0.88 8.22
CA VAL A 335 1.20 0.11 6.98
C VAL A 335 0.46 0.83 5.85
N ASN A 336 1.19 1.17 4.79
CA ASN A 336 0.67 1.87 3.62
C ASN A 336 0.24 0.91 2.49
N ALA A 337 0.85 -0.26 2.43
CA ALA A 337 0.54 -1.27 1.43
C ALA A 337 0.79 -2.68 1.98
N PHE A 338 0.07 -3.65 1.44
CA PHE A 338 0.34 -5.05 1.69
C PHE A 338 0.02 -5.91 0.46
N THR A 339 0.55 -7.13 0.47
CA THR A 339 0.19 -8.20 -0.46
C THR A 339 0.41 -9.57 0.19
N TYR A 340 -0.25 -10.60 -0.35
CA TYR A 340 -0.10 -11.97 0.08
C TYR A 340 0.53 -12.80 -1.05
N CYS A 341 1.49 -13.65 -0.70
CA CYS A 341 2.08 -14.63 -1.59
C CYS A 341 1.55 -16.02 -1.24
N GLY A 342 0.64 -16.57 -2.05
CA GLY A 342 0.07 -17.90 -1.83
C GLY A 342 1.10 -19.03 -1.85
N LYS A 343 2.17 -18.90 -2.65
CA LYS A 343 3.25 -19.90 -2.72
C LYS A 343 4.06 -19.98 -1.43
N ALA A 344 4.43 -18.83 -0.87
CA ALA A 344 5.24 -18.75 0.35
C ALA A 344 4.37 -18.77 1.62
N LYS A 345 3.05 -18.55 1.50
CA LYS A 345 2.12 -18.33 2.60
C LYS A 345 2.55 -17.17 3.50
N VAL A 346 3.07 -16.10 2.90
CA VAL A 346 3.59 -14.91 3.60
C VAL A 346 2.77 -13.69 3.20
N ILE A 347 2.45 -12.87 4.19
CA ILE A 347 1.95 -11.50 4.01
C ILE A 347 3.15 -10.57 4.08
N VAL A 348 3.29 -9.73 3.06
CA VAL A 348 4.31 -8.69 3.00
C VAL A 348 3.60 -7.35 3.17
N THR A 349 4.03 -6.59 4.16
CA THR A 349 3.59 -5.21 4.42
C THR A 349 4.70 -4.24 4.00
N GLY A 350 4.31 -3.02 3.64
CA GLY A 350 5.19 -1.89 3.38
C GLY A 350 4.58 -0.62 3.94
N GLY A 351 5.37 0.18 4.63
CA GLY A 351 4.97 1.38 5.34
C GLY A 351 6.02 2.46 5.11
#